data_AF-A0A9X9WRC5-F1
#
_entry.id   AF-A0A9X9WRC5-F1
#
_cell.length_a   1.000
_cell.length_b   1.000
_cell.length_c   1.000
_cell.angle_alpha   90.00
_cell.angle_beta   90.00
_cell.angle_gamma   90.00
#
_symmetry.space_group_name_H-M   'P 1'
#
loop_
_entity.id
_entity.type
_entity.pdbx_description
1 polymer ?
#
loop_
_entity_poly.entity_id
_entity_poly.type
_entity_poly.pdbx_seq_one_letter_code
_entity_poly.pdbx_strand_id
1 'polypeptide(L)'
;MDQGQTMSPGGPTSTAPIGFPALANGEAIPRLAATMIKEGMDFVADRLRADSRTIDEMRCCGNIMDLAALQQRWFAEATQDYSDAATRLFEHAMELASTTLPETTAEPPAAEPPAPPRASRAPRAPDQPVAAE
;
A
#
# COMPACT_ATOMS: atom_id res chain seq x y z
N MET A 1 -6.50 54.64 -4.57
CA MET A 1 -5.95 53.79 -5.65
C MET A 1 -4.50 53.58 -5.27
N ASP A 2 -4.15 52.51 -4.57
CA ASP A 2 -3.96 51.18 -5.15
C ASP A 2 -4.04 50.11 -4.05
N GLN A 3 -4.64 48.96 -4.37
CA GLN A 3 -4.91 47.87 -3.43
C GLN A 3 -3.72 46.90 -3.39
N GLY A 4 -3.03 46.85 -2.24
CA GLY A 4 -2.03 45.82 -1.96
C GLY A 4 -2.68 44.48 -1.65
N GLN A 5 -2.99 43.73 -2.70
CA GLN A 5 -3.52 42.37 -2.65
C GLN A 5 -2.46 41.41 -2.08
N THR A 6 -2.64 40.98 -0.83
CA THR A 6 -1.83 39.93 -0.21
C THR A 6 -2.27 38.58 -0.77
N MET A 7 -1.46 37.98 -1.64
CA MET A 7 -1.63 36.58 -2.03
C MET A 7 -1.22 35.68 -0.85
N SER A 8 -2.22 35.07 -0.21
CA SER A 8 -2.03 33.91 0.67
C SER A 8 -1.54 32.71 -0.15
N PRO A 9 -0.39 32.12 0.15
CA PRO A 9 -0.01 30.85 -0.45
C PRO A 9 -0.65 29.70 0.32
N GLY A 10 -1.25 28.77 -0.43
CA GLY A 10 -1.37 27.38 -0.03
C GLY A 10 -2.53 27.07 0.88
N GLY A 11 -3.62 26.57 0.29
CA GLY A 11 -4.62 25.82 1.02
C GLY A 11 -4.01 24.60 1.72
N PRO A 12 -4.70 24.00 2.69
CA PRO A 12 -4.22 22.80 3.34
C PRO A 12 -4.09 21.72 2.27
N THR A 13 -2.85 21.37 1.93
CA THR A 13 -2.51 20.05 1.44
C THR A 13 -2.99 19.08 2.51
N SER A 14 -4.23 18.62 2.34
CA SER A 14 -4.71 17.40 2.94
C SER A 14 -3.82 16.30 2.38
N THR A 15 -2.67 16.10 3.02
CA THR A 15 -2.00 14.82 3.07
C THR A 15 -2.99 13.90 3.77
N ALA A 16 -3.96 13.39 3.00
CA ALA A 16 -4.58 12.14 3.33
C ALA A 16 -3.42 11.19 3.61
N PRO A 17 -3.26 10.66 4.83
CA PRO A 17 -2.38 9.53 4.98
C PRO A 17 -2.97 8.50 4.03
N ILE A 18 -2.24 8.19 2.96
CA ILE A 18 -2.33 6.89 2.31
C ILE A 18 -1.81 5.93 3.37
N GLY A 19 -2.62 5.75 4.42
CA GLY A 19 -2.41 4.82 5.49
C GLY A 19 -2.71 3.50 4.87
N PHE A 20 -1.68 2.83 4.36
CA PHE A 20 -1.72 1.40 4.17
C PHE A 20 -2.09 0.82 5.54
N PRO A 21 -3.29 0.25 5.73
CA PRO A 21 -3.67 -0.38 6.99
C PRO A 21 -2.92 -1.71 7.22
N ALA A 22 -1.75 -1.89 6.59
CA ALA A 22 -0.90 -3.07 6.66
C ALA A 22 0.20 -2.98 7.74
N LEU A 23 0.31 -1.87 8.47
CA LEU A 23 1.36 -1.65 9.47
C LEU A 23 1.03 -2.20 10.86
N ALA A 24 0.20 -3.23 10.98
CA ALA A 24 -0.07 -3.86 12.27
C ALA A 24 1.11 -4.73 12.77
N ASN A 25 1.99 -5.19 11.87
CA ASN A 25 3.15 -6.03 12.21
C ASN A 25 4.46 -5.37 11.73
N GLY A 26 5.21 -4.77 12.66
CA GLY A 26 6.51 -4.12 12.37
C GLY A 26 7.56 -5.05 11.74
N GLU A 27 7.38 -6.37 11.80
CA GLU A 27 8.26 -7.37 11.20
C GLU A 27 7.84 -7.80 9.77
N ALA A 28 6.61 -7.49 9.34
CA ALA A 28 6.09 -7.96 8.04
C ALA A 28 6.81 -7.28 6.86
N ILE A 29 7.07 -5.98 6.96
CA ILE A 29 7.79 -5.22 5.93
C ILE A 29 9.25 -5.65 5.74
N PRO A 30 10.09 -5.74 6.79
CA PRO A 30 11.47 -6.19 6.60
C PRO A 30 11.54 -7.63 6.09
N ARG A 31 10.59 -8.49 6.48
CA ARG A 31 10.50 -9.86 5.95
C ARG A 31 10.15 -9.90 4.47
N LEU A 32 9.15 -9.10 4.03
CA LEU A 32 8.82 -8.98 2.62
C LEU A 32 10.01 -8.46 1.82
N ALA A 33 10.68 -7.41 2.31
CA ALA A 33 11.85 -6.84 1.66
C ALA A 33 12.96 -7.89 1.51
N ALA A 34 13.24 -8.67 2.55
CA ALA A 34 14.22 -9.76 2.48
C ALA A 34 13.82 -10.84 1.46
N THR A 35 12.54 -11.25 1.43
CA THR A 35 12.03 -12.21 0.44
C THR A 35 12.15 -11.66 -0.98
N MET A 36 11.75 -10.41 -1.23
CA MET A 36 11.85 -9.78 -2.55
C MET A 36 13.30 -9.61 -3.01
N ILE A 37 14.21 -9.23 -2.11
CA ILE A 37 15.64 -9.12 -2.41
C ILE A 37 16.20 -10.50 -2.79
N LYS A 38 15.87 -11.53 -2.00
CA LYS A 38 16.32 -12.89 -2.28
C LYS A 38 15.81 -13.38 -3.64
N GLU A 39 14.51 -13.28 -3.88
CA GLU A 39 13.89 -13.70 -5.13
C GLU A 39 14.48 -12.93 -6.33
N GLY A 40 14.72 -11.63 -6.18
CA GLY A 40 15.39 -10.83 -7.19
C GLY A 40 16.82 -11.28 -7.47
N MET A 41 17.59 -11.62 -6.42
CA MET A 41 18.95 -12.15 -6.59
C MET A 41 18.96 -13.52 -7.27
N ASP A 42 18.05 -14.41 -6.88
CA ASP A 42 17.91 -15.75 -7.46
C ASP A 42 17.54 -15.63 -8.95
N PHE A 43 16.58 -14.77 -9.29
CA PHE A 43 16.22 -14.46 -10.68
C PHE A 43 17.40 -13.92 -11.50
N VAL A 44 18.14 -12.94 -10.98
CA VAL A 44 19.31 -12.38 -11.68
C VAL A 44 20.38 -13.45 -11.89
N ALA A 45 20.63 -14.29 -10.89
CA ALA A 45 21.60 -15.38 -11.00
C ALA A 45 21.19 -16.40 -12.07
N ASP A 46 19.92 -16.79 -12.10
CA ASP A 46 19.38 -17.72 -13.10
C ASP A 46 19.46 -17.12 -14.51
N ARG A 47 19.09 -15.85 -14.67
CA ARG A 47 19.14 -15.16 -15.97
C ARG A 47 20.56 -15.04 -16.50
N LEU A 48 21.52 -14.71 -15.64
CA LEU A 48 22.94 -14.67 -16.00
C LEU A 48 23.47 -16.04 -16.44
N ARG A 49 23.05 -17.12 -15.76
CA ARG A 49 23.40 -18.48 -16.21
C ARG A 49 22.80 -18.81 -17.56
N ALA A 50 21.54 -18.44 -17.81
CA ALA A 50 20.90 -18.61 -19.10
C ALA A 50 21.61 -17.83 -20.21
N ASP A 51 21.94 -16.55 -19.97
CA ASP A 51 22.67 -15.73 -20.93
C ASP A 51 24.07 -16.27 -21.23
N SER A 52 24.79 -16.76 -20.22
CA SER A 52 26.09 -17.40 -20.43
C SER A 52 25.97 -18.62 -21.36
N ARG A 53 24.94 -19.46 -21.18
CA ARG A 53 24.70 -20.60 -22.08
C ARG A 53 24.39 -20.14 -23.50
N THR A 54 23.54 -19.12 -23.66
CA THR A 54 23.21 -18.56 -24.98
C THR A 54 24.45 -18.00 -25.68
N ILE A 55 25.35 -17.34 -24.97
CA ILE A 55 26.60 -16.83 -25.52
C ILE A 55 27.49 -17.98 -26.02
N ASP A 56 27.57 -19.07 -25.26
CA ASP A 56 28.33 -20.25 -25.68
C ASP A 56 27.68 -20.94 -26.89
N GLU A 57 26.36 -21.03 -26.95
CA GLU A 57 25.62 -21.57 -28.11
C GLU A 57 25.78 -20.69 -29.35
N MET A 58 25.84 -19.36 -29.18
CA MET A 58 26.03 -18.41 -30.27
C MET A 58 27.36 -18.62 -31.00
N ARG A 59 28.40 -19.08 -30.28
CA ARG A 59 29.70 -19.43 -30.87
C ARG A 59 29.64 -20.67 -31.77
N CYS A 60 28.62 -21.50 -31.60
CA CYS A 60 28.41 -22.73 -32.37
C CYS A 60 27.51 -22.53 -33.60
N CYS A 61 26.91 -21.35 -33.79
CA CYS A 61 26.08 -21.07 -34.96
C CYS A 61 26.93 -21.04 -36.24
N GLY A 62 26.57 -21.86 -37.23
CA GLY A 62 27.30 -21.93 -38.50
C GLY A 62 26.77 -20.95 -39.56
N ASN A 63 25.57 -20.40 -39.34
CA ASN A 63 24.92 -19.48 -40.27
C ASN A 63 23.94 -18.55 -39.54
N ILE A 64 23.39 -17.57 -40.28
CA ILE A 64 22.46 -16.57 -39.75
C ILE A 64 21.10 -17.16 -39.33
N MET A 65 20.66 -18.26 -39.96
CA MET A 65 19.41 -18.93 -39.60
C MET A 65 19.52 -19.61 -38.23
N ASP A 66 20.67 -20.22 -37.94
CA ASP A 66 20.97 -20.78 -36.61
C ASP A 66 20.94 -19.69 -35.53
N LEU A 67 21.54 -18.53 -35.84
CA LEU A 67 21.53 -17.38 -34.94
C LEU A 67 20.11 -16.85 -34.70
N ALA A 68 19.30 -16.74 -35.76
CA ALA A 68 17.91 -16.31 -35.63
C ALA A 68 17.08 -17.31 -34.81
N ALA A 69 17.26 -18.61 -35.01
CA ALA A 69 16.60 -19.64 -34.22
C ALA A 69 17.00 -19.58 -32.74
N LEU A 70 18.31 -19.39 -32.47
CA LEU A 70 18.82 -19.18 -31.12
C LEU A 70 18.20 -17.94 -30.46
N GLN A 71 18.14 -16.83 -31.19
CA GLN A 71 17.56 -15.58 -30.69
C GLN A 71 16.08 -15.73 -30.36
N GLN A 72 15.29 -16.43 -31.21
CA GLN A 72 13.87 -16.69 -30.94
C GLN A 72 13.68 -17.54 -29.69
N ARG A 73 14.47 -18.60 -29.52
CA ARG A 73 14.43 -19.44 -28.31
C ARG A 73 14.77 -18.62 -27.07
N TRP A 74 15.86 -17.84 -27.11
CA TRP A 74 16.27 -16.98 -26.01
C TRP A 74 15.18 -15.97 -25.62
N PHE A 75 14.50 -15.36 -26.59
CA PHE A 75 13.39 -14.45 -26.30
C PHE A 75 12.20 -15.16 -25.65
N ALA A 76 11.85 -16.36 -26.13
CA ALA A 76 10.75 -17.14 -25.56
C ALA A 76 11.06 -17.54 -24.10
N GLU A 77 12.27 -18.07 -23.85
CA GLU A 77 12.74 -18.43 -22.52
C GLU A 77 12.77 -17.21 -21.59
N ALA A 78 13.36 -16.09 -22.04
CA ALA A 78 13.43 -14.87 -21.24
C ALA A 78 12.03 -14.38 -20.86
N THR A 79 11.09 -14.34 -21.81
CA THR A 79 9.72 -13.90 -21.55
C THR A 79 9.04 -14.77 -20.50
N GLN A 80 9.23 -16.09 -20.59
CA GLN A 80 8.71 -17.03 -19.61
C GLN A 80 9.33 -16.79 -18.22
N ASP A 81 10.65 -16.67 -18.13
CA ASP A 81 11.36 -16.43 -16.87
C ASP A 81 10.90 -15.14 -16.18
N TYR A 82 10.74 -14.04 -16.93
CA TYR A 82 10.24 -12.76 -16.39
C TYR A 82 8.79 -12.88 -15.90
N SER A 83 7.94 -13.59 -16.64
CA SER A 83 6.54 -13.83 -16.26
C SER A 83 6.44 -14.64 -14.97
N ASP A 84 7.25 -15.68 -14.85
CA ASP A 84 7.26 -16.55 -13.68
C ASP A 84 7.80 -15.81 -12.46
N ALA A 85 8.87 -15.02 -12.62
CA ALA A 85 9.41 -14.18 -11.56
C ALA A 85 8.40 -13.11 -11.09
N ALA A 86 7.70 -12.46 -12.03
CA ALA A 86 6.66 -11.50 -11.70
C ALA A 86 5.53 -12.17 -10.90
N THR A 87 5.07 -13.34 -11.34
CA THR A 87 4.05 -14.14 -10.63
C THR A 87 4.47 -14.42 -9.19
N ARG A 88 5.69 -14.92 -8.97
CA ARG A 88 6.20 -15.22 -7.62
C ARG A 88 6.31 -13.96 -6.76
N LEU A 89 6.74 -12.83 -7.31
CA LEU A 89 6.75 -11.55 -6.59
C LEU A 89 5.34 -11.13 -6.16
N PHE A 90 4.34 -11.27 -7.04
CA PHE A 90 2.94 -10.97 -6.73
C PHE A 90 2.40 -11.91 -5.65
N GLU A 91 2.70 -13.20 -5.71
CA GLU A 91 2.32 -14.18 -4.69
C GLU A 91 2.88 -13.81 -3.31
N HIS A 92 4.17 -13.47 -3.23
CA HIS A 92 4.79 -13.03 -1.97
C HIS A 92 4.17 -11.73 -1.42
N ALA A 93 3.80 -10.79 -2.29
CA ALA A 93 3.13 -9.56 -1.88
C ALA A 93 1.69 -9.82 -1.39
N MET A 94 0.94 -10.71 -2.06
CA MET A 94 -0.42 -11.07 -1.68
C MET A 94 -0.46 -11.89 -0.38
N GLU A 95 0.47 -12.82 -0.19
CA GLU A 95 0.61 -13.59 1.05
C GLU A 95 0.75 -12.63 2.23
N LEU A 96 1.64 -11.64 2.14
CA LEU A 96 1.81 -10.66 3.19
C LEU A 96 0.53 -9.86 3.45
N ALA A 97 -0.12 -9.37 2.39
CA ALA A 97 -1.36 -8.62 2.49
C ALA A 97 -2.46 -9.42 3.20
N SER A 98 -2.57 -10.72 2.92
CA SER A 98 -3.54 -11.63 3.55
C SER A 98 -3.25 -11.87 5.03
N THR A 99 -1.98 -11.91 5.44
CA THR A 99 -1.59 -12.07 6.86
C THR A 99 -1.75 -10.79 7.69
N THR A 100 -1.92 -9.63 7.04
CA THR A 100 -2.05 -8.31 7.72
C THR A 100 -3.49 -7.79 7.80
N LEU A 101 -4.48 -8.50 7.27
CA LEU A 101 -5.87 -8.11 7.47
C LEU A 101 -6.25 -8.38 8.93
N PRO A 102 -6.59 -7.34 9.74
CA PRO A 102 -7.26 -7.60 10.99
C PRO A 102 -8.59 -8.27 10.66
N GLU A 103 -8.85 -9.41 11.27
CA GLU A 103 -10.17 -9.99 11.37
C GLU A 103 -11.05 -8.95 12.09
N THR A 104 -11.68 -8.06 11.32
CA THR A 104 -12.68 -7.12 11.82
C THR A 104 -13.86 -7.96 12.28
N THR A 105 -13.77 -8.40 13.54
CA THR A 105 -14.92 -8.69 14.37
C THR A 105 -15.84 -7.49 14.24
N ALA A 106 -16.94 -7.69 13.52
CA ALA A 106 -18.03 -6.74 13.48
C ALA A 106 -18.61 -6.66 14.90
N GLU A 107 -18.01 -5.85 15.76
CA GLU A 107 -18.65 -5.39 16.98
C GLU A 107 -19.74 -4.40 16.54
N PRO A 108 -21.03 -4.70 16.80
CA PRO A 108 -22.11 -3.79 16.44
C PRO A 108 -21.93 -2.47 17.19
N PRO A 109 -22.12 -1.31 16.53
CA PRO A 109 -21.87 -0.02 17.16
C PRO A 109 -22.72 0.11 18.42
N ALA A 110 -22.04 0.27 19.55
CA ALA A 110 -22.64 0.54 20.84
C ALA A 110 -23.66 1.67 20.72
N ALA A 111 -24.90 1.37 21.12
CA ALA A 111 -25.99 2.32 21.14
C ALA A 111 -25.58 3.59 21.89
N GLU A 112 -25.77 4.72 21.20
CA GLU A 112 -25.61 6.08 21.71
C GLU A 112 -26.35 6.24 23.06
N PRO A 113 -25.70 6.75 24.13
CA PRO A 113 -26.38 6.98 25.39
C PRO A 113 -27.42 8.11 25.23
N PRO A 114 -28.67 7.92 25.70
CA PRO A 114 -29.72 8.93 25.51
C PRO A 114 -29.40 10.22 26.27
N ALA A 115 -29.59 11.35 25.59
CA ALA A 115 -29.43 12.69 26.13
C ALA A 115 -30.27 12.90 27.41
N PRO A 116 -29.78 13.69 28.40
CA PRO A 116 -30.49 13.88 29.65
C PRO A 116 -31.80 14.66 29.46
N PRO A 117 -32.86 14.34 30.22
CA PRO A 117 -34.16 14.98 30.08
C PRO A 117 -34.09 16.46 30.52
N ARG A 118 -34.48 17.36 29.61
CA ARG A 118 -34.78 18.76 29.94
C ARG A 118 -35.93 18.79 30.93
N ALA A 119 -35.62 19.07 32.19
CA ALA A 119 -36.61 19.35 33.21
C ALA A 119 -37.31 20.68 32.89
N SER A 120 -38.48 20.60 32.27
CA SER A 120 -39.48 21.66 32.33
C SER A 120 -39.91 21.85 33.78
N ARG A 121 -39.56 22.98 34.40
CA ARG A 121 -40.24 23.44 35.62
C ARG A 121 -40.92 24.78 35.34
N ALA A 122 -42.24 24.70 35.38
CA ALA A 122 -43.20 25.78 35.21
C ALA A 122 -43.16 26.77 36.40
N PRO A 123 -43.83 27.95 36.28
CA PRO A 123 -43.55 29.15 37.04
C PRO A 123 -44.26 29.17 38.41
N ARG A 124 -43.67 29.87 39.38
CA ARG A 124 -44.37 30.28 40.60
C ARG A 124 -43.90 31.66 41.05
N ALA A 125 -44.81 32.63 40.99
CA ALA A 125 -44.78 33.88 41.72
C ALA A 125 -45.71 33.76 42.96
N PRO A 126 -45.88 34.80 43.79
CA PRO A 126 -44.94 35.79 44.32
C PRO A 126 -44.87 35.68 45.87
N ASP A 127 -43.93 36.38 46.53
CA ASP A 127 -44.25 37.26 47.67
C ASP A 127 -42.99 37.95 48.23
N GLN A 128 -43.09 39.28 48.34
CA GLN A 128 -42.24 40.21 49.10
C GLN A 128 -42.49 40.05 50.62
N PRO A 129 -41.65 40.53 51.58
CA PRO A 129 -41.22 41.95 51.67
C PRO A 129 -39.83 42.30 52.30
N VAL A 130 -39.37 43.50 51.92
CA VAL A 130 -38.75 44.62 52.70
C VAL A 130 -37.64 44.37 53.74
N ALA A 131 -36.47 45.00 53.51
CA ALA A 131 -35.81 46.08 54.31
C ALA A 131 -34.42 46.36 53.66
N ALA A 132 -34.11 47.51 53.05
CA ALA A 132 -33.99 48.89 53.54
C ALA A 132 -32.86 49.07 54.58
N GLU A 133 -31.68 49.43 54.07
CA GLU A 133 -30.72 50.36 54.71
C GLU A 133 -30.30 51.40 53.67
#